data_AF-A0A6B1E2L6-F1
#
_entry.id   AF-A0A6B1E2L6-F1
#
_cell.length_a   1.000
_cell.length_b   1.000
_cell.length_c   1.000
_cell.angle_alpha   90.00
_cell.angle_beta   90.00
_cell.angle_gamma   90.00
#
_symmetry.space_group_name_H-M   'P 1'
#
loop_
_entity.id
_entity.type
_entity.pdbx_description
1 polymer ?
#
loop_
_entity_poly.entity_id
_entity_poly.type
_entity_poly.pdbx_seq_one_letter_code
_entity_poly.pdbx_strand_id
1 'polypeptide(L)' 'MSTYAVLQQAKALQPSERKELLRLLKEIVAVDDGIKPPRSLLDLAGLGKEAWQGINVDDYINEMRDEWDEDR' A
#
# COMPACT_ATOMS: atom_id res chain seq x y z
N MET A 1 -21.92 -7.19 22.06
CA MET A 1 -21.08 -6.62 23.14
C MET A 1 -20.96 -5.12 22.92
N SER A 2 -21.15 -4.29 23.95
CA SER A 2 -20.99 -2.83 23.83
C SER A 2 -19.51 -2.45 23.77
N THR A 3 -19.14 -1.47 22.92
CA THR A 3 -17.78 -0.94 22.81
C THR A 3 -17.22 -0.45 24.14
N TYR A 4 -18.11 0.00 25.03
CA TYR A 4 -17.77 0.40 26.39
C TYR A 4 -17.25 -0.77 27.26
N ALA A 5 -17.83 -1.97 27.11
CA ALA A 5 -17.40 -3.14 27.86
C ALA A 5 -16.00 -3.61 27.43
N VAL A 6 -15.70 -3.54 26.13
CA VAL A 6 -14.38 -3.86 25.56
C VAL A 6 -13.32 -2.87 26.04
N LEU A 7 -13.67 -1.58 26.16
CA LEU A 7 -12.77 -0.56 26.70
C LEU A 7 -12.41 -0.79 28.18
N GLN A 8 -13.36 -1.27 28.99
CA GLN A 8 -13.07 -1.62 30.38
C GLN A 8 -12.13 -2.83 30.49
N GLN A 9 -12.31 -3.84 29.63
CA GLN A 9 -11.40 -4.98 29.58
C GLN A 9 -10.00 -4.58 29.11
N ALA A 10 -9.90 -3.70 28.10
CA ALA A 10 -8.61 -3.17 27.62
C ALA A 10 -7.86 -2.32 28.66
N LYS A 11 -8.59 -1.70 29.60
CA LYS A 11 -7.99 -0.98 30.75
C LYS A 11 -7.42 -1.92 31.81
N ALA A 12 -8.00 -3.11 31.97
CA ALA A 12 -7.52 -4.14 32.90
C ALA A 12 -6.25 -4.85 32.41
N LEU A 13 -5.93 -4.76 31.11
CA LEU A 13 -4.71 -5.32 30.52
C LEU A 13 -3.45 -4.56 30.94
N GLN A 14 -2.31 -5.26 30.93
CA GLN A 14 -0.99 -4.66 31.12
C GLN A 14 -0.66 -3.67 29.99
N PRO A 15 0.21 -2.68 30.23
CA PRO A 15 0.55 -1.68 29.21
C PRO A 15 1.10 -2.26 27.90
N SER A 16 1.82 -3.39 27.95
CA SER A 16 2.33 -4.12 26.79
C SER A 16 1.20 -4.77 25.97
N GLU A 17 0.29 -5.46 26.65
CA GLU A 17 -0.88 -6.12 26.05
C GLU A 17 -1.85 -5.12 25.43
N ARG A 18 -2.01 -3.95 26.06
CA ARG A 18 -2.81 -2.85 25.50
C ARG A 18 -2.21 -2.30 24.20
N LYS A 19 -0.87 -2.24 24.09
CA LYS A 19 -0.19 -1.83 22.85
C LYS A 19 -0.38 -2.87 21.76
N GLU A 20 -0.31 -4.16 22.09
CA GLU A 20 -0.54 -5.24 21.13
C GLU A 20 -2.00 -5.25 20.64
N LEU A 21 -2.96 -5.06 21.55
CA LEU A 21 -4.37 -4.92 21.18
C LEU A 21 -4.60 -3.74 20.21
N LEU A 22 -3.94 -2.61 20.46
CA LEU A 22 -4.01 -1.45 19.55
C LEU A 22 -3.41 -1.76 18.17
N ARG A 23 -2.31 -2.52 18.11
CA ARG A 23 -1.67 -2.96 16.87
C ARG A 23 -2.61 -3.84 16.05
N LEU A 24 -3.20 -4.85 16.68
CA LEU A 24 -4.14 -5.77 16.04
C LEU A 24 -5.41 -5.04 15.55
N LEU A 25 -5.94 -4.11 16.34
CA LEU A 25 -7.10 -3.29 15.92
C LEU A 25 -6.78 -2.41 14.71
N LYS A 26 -5.58 -1.84 14.65
CA LYS A 26 -5.13 -1.05 13.49
C LYS A 26 -5.01 -1.90 12.22
N GLU A 27 -4.50 -3.12 12.34
CA GLU A 27 -4.41 -4.05 11.21
C GLU A 27 -5.80 -4.42 10.68
N ILE A 28 -6.76 -4.68 11.57
CA ILE A 28 -8.16 -4.97 11.18
C ILE A 28 -8.77 -3.77 10.44
N VAL A 29 -8.62 -2.55 10.98
CA VAL A 29 -9.14 -1.34 10.35
C VAL A 29 -8.47 -1.06 9.00
N ALA A 30 -7.15 -1.26 8.88
CA ALA A 30 -6.42 -1.05 7.64
C ALA A 30 -6.78 -2.05 6.52
N VAL A 31 -7.33 -3.22 6.86
CA VAL A 31 -7.78 -4.23 5.90
C VAL A 31 -9.24 -3.99 5.49
N ASP A 32 -10.08 -3.54 6.41
CA ASP A 32 -11.53 -3.33 6.19
C ASP A 32 -11.81 -1.98 5.50
N ASP A 33 -11.02 -0.96 5.84
CA ASP A 33 -11.04 0.32 5.13
C ASP A 33 -10.15 0.19 3.89
N GLY A 34 -10.74 -0.12 2.73
CA GLY A 34 -10.08 0.03 1.42
C GLY A 34 -9.55 1.46 1.13
N ILE A 35 -9.62 2.36 2.10
CA ILE A 35 -9.02 3.67 2.16
C ILE A 35 -7.50 3.50 2.37
N LYS A 36 -6.80 3.18 1.27
CA LYS A 36 -5.36 3.47 1.22
C LYS A 36 -5.18 4.97 1.52
N PRO A 37 -4.22 5.34 2.37
CA PRO A 37 -3.90 6.75 2.58
C PRO A 37 -3.65 7.41 1.22
N PRO A 38 -4.00 8.70 1.05
CA PRO A 38 -3.74 9.42 -0.20
C PRO A 38 -2.26 9.29 -0.53
N ARG A 39 -1.96 8.54 -1.61
CA ARG A 39 -0.60 8.33 -2.09
C ARG A 39 -0.17 9.53 -2.91
N SER A 40 1.06 9.98 -2.70
CA SER A 40 1.65 11.01 -3.51
C SER A 40 2.20 10.39 -4.80
N LEU A 41 2.06 11.07 -5.94
CA LEU A 41 2.81 10.66 -7.13
C LEU A 41 4.33 10.72 -6.89
N LEU A 42 4.78 11.54 -5.93
CA LEU A 42 6.18 11.60 -5.52
C LEU A 42 6.68 10.32 -4.86
N ASP A 43 5.78 9.44 -4.38
CA ASP A 43 6.15 8.13 -3.82
C ASP A 43 6.73 7.20 -4.91
N LEU A 44 6.50 7.51 -6.19
CA LEU A 44 7.03 6.79 -7.35
C LEU A 44 8.31 7.42 -7.92
N ALA A 45 8.75 8.56 -7.38
CA ALA A 45 9.94 9.25 -7.87
C ALA A 45 11.19 8.38 -7.66
N GLY A 46 11.99 8.23 -8.72
CA GLY A 46 13.23 7.45 -8.68
C GLY A 46 13.07 5.96 -8.97
N LEU A 47 11.87 5.38 -8.83
CA LEU A 47 11.61 3.95 -9.12
C LEU A 47 11.86 3.59 -10.59
N GLY A 48 11.70 4.56 -11.50
CA GLY A 48 11.97 4.35 -12.93
C GLY A 48 13.40 3.87 -13.19
N LYS A 49 14.41 4.37 -12.47
CA LYS A 49 15.80 4.01 -12.74
C LYS A 49 16.06 2.51 -12.62
N GLU A 50 15.49 1.88 -11.59
CA GLU A 50 15.62 0.45 -11.32
C GLU A 50 14.72 -0.36 -12.25
N ALA A 51 13.51 0.12 -12.53
CA ALA A 51 12.56 -0.53 -13.43
C ALA A 51 13.08 -0.60 -14.89
N TRP A 52 13.84 0.40 -15.33
CA TRP A 52 14.43 0.45 -16.68
C TRP A 52 15.83 -0.18 -16.75
N GLN A 53 16.34 -0.75 -15.66
CA GLN A 53 17.67 -1.35 -15.66
C GLN A 53 17.72 -2.58 -16.56
N GLY A 54 18.62 -2.57 -17.55
CA GLY A 54 18.81 -3.69 -18.47
C GLY A 54 17.80 -3.74 -19.63
N ILE A 55 16.87 -2.79 -19.70
CA ILE A 55 15.98 -2.61 -20.85
C ILE A 55 16.71 -1.77 -21.91
N ASN A 56 16.77 -2.25 -23.15
CA ASN A 56 17.22 -1.43 -24.28
C ASN A 56 16.09 -0.47 -24.66
N VAL A 57 16.33 0.83 -24.47
CA VAL A 57 15.34 1.89 -24.71
C VAL A 57 14.93 1.95 -26.18
N ASP A 58 15.87 1.76 -27.10
CA ASP A 58 15.59 1.89 -28.54
C ASP A 58 14.71 0.73 -29.03
N ASP A 59 14.99 -0.49 -28.57
CA ASP A 59 14.19 -1.68 -28.91
C ASP A 59 12.76 -1.56 -28.37
N TYR A 60 12.62 -1.13 -27.10
CA TYR A 60 11.31 -0.92 -26.47
C TYR A 60 10.48 0.14 -27.20
N ILE A 61 11.10 1.26 -27.62
CA ILE A 61 10.39 2.30 -28.36
C ILE A 61 9.92 1.80 -29.72
N ASN A 62 10.74 1.00 -30.41
CA ASN A 62 10.36 0.46 -31.72
C ASN A 62 9.19 -0.53 -31.60
N GLU A 63 9.22 -1.44 -30.62
CA GLU A 63 8.11 -2.37 -30.33
C GLU A 63 6.79 -1.62 -30.09
N MET A 64 6.81 -0.56 -29.28
CA MET A 64 5.61 0.25 -29.01
C MET A 64 5.11 1.02 -30.23
N ARG A 65 6.00 1.40 -31.16
CA ARG A 65 5.61 2.06 -32.42
C ARG A 65 4.98 1.09 -33.39
N ASP A 66 5.56 -0.10 -33.50
CA ASP A 66 5.05 -1.17 -34.35
C ASP A 66 3.63 -1.55 -33.90
N GLU A 67 3.38 -1.69 -32.59
CA GLU A 67 2.03 -1.93 -32.04
C GLU A 67 1.01 -0.85 -32.44
N TRP A 68 1.41 0.41 -32.52
CA TRP A 68 0.51 1.53 -32.84
C TRP A 68 0.29 1.71 -34.35
N ASP A 69 1.22 1.24 -35.17
CA ASP A 69 1.10 1.25 -36.62
C ASP A 69 0.35 0.02 -37.15
N GLU A 70 0.33 -1.11 -36.43
CA GLU A 70 -0.50 -2.28 -36.74
C GLU A 70 -2.01 -2.03 -36.52
N ASP A 71 -2.37 -1.09 -35.65
CA ASP A 71 -3.76 -0.68 -35.38
C ASP A 71 -4.33 0.36 -36.39
N ARG A 72 -3.61 0.66 -37.49
CA ARG A 72 -4.06 1.57 -38.58
C ARG A 72 -4.51 0.84 -39.84
#